data_AF-A0A4U6N5Q4-F1
#
_entry.id   AF-A0A4U6N5Q4-F1
#
_cell.length_a   1.000
_cell.length_b   1.000
_cell.length_c   1.000
_cell.angle_alpha   90.00
_cell.angle_beta   90.00
_cell.angle_gamma   90.00
#
_symmetry.space_group_name_H-M   'P 1'
#
loop_
_entity.id
_entity.type
_entity.pdbx_description
1 polymer ?
#
loop_
_entity_poly.entity_id
_entity_poly.type
_entity_poly.pdbx_seq_one_letter_code
_entity_poly.pdbx_strand_id
1 'polypeptide(L)'
;MDDLRAVPKSRPAQVREVALDRGSDERYDTITEGLESSLNSLCGAGVFGDMFSKASTHKIDATTPMAFDLSRISQAENDLRAATLMACWSAGFGTVTTSNMLADDGVIERQRFLVILDELWNTLAAGPGIVDQVNALTRLNREWGVGQIMASHTPSDLKAVKDEADRGRRTRGGASVDVRKLRG
;
A
#
# COMPACT_ATOMS: atom_id res chain seq x y z
N MET A 1 6.01 -17.41 -6.08
CA MET A 1 4.64 -17.26 -5.55
C MET A 1 3.63 -18.23 -6.18
N ASP A 2 4.03 -19.19 -7.02
CA ASP A 2 3.12 -20.21 -7.58
C ASP A 2 2.38 -21.04 -6.51
N ASP A 3 3.01 -21.18 -5.34
CA ASP A 3 2.45 -21.86 -4.17
C ASP A 3 1.10 -21.27 -3.74
N LEU A 4 0.96 -19.94 -3.65
CA LEU A 4 -0.28 -19.32 -3.16
C LEU A 4 -1.47 -19.55 -4.08
N ARG A 5 -1.25 -19.65 -5.40
CA ARG A 5 -2.32 -19.99 -6.36
C ARG A 5 -2.72 -21.46 -6.31
N ALA A 6 -1.82 -22.33 -5.84
CA ALA A 6 -2.10 -23.74 -5.66
C ALA A 6 -2.93 -24.01 -4.39
N VAL A 7 -2.90 -23.13 -3.40
CA VAL A 7 -3.63 -23.31 -2.14
C VAL A 7 -5.15 -23.42 -2.36
N PRO A 8 -5.85 -22.46 -3.01
CA PRO A 8 -7.29 -22.62 -3.26
C PRO A 8 -7.61 -23.84 -4.13
N LYS A 9 -6.76 -24.12 -5.13
CA LYS A 9 -6.94 -25.21 -6.10
C LYS A 9 -6.75 -26.60 -5.51
N SER A 10 -5.89 -26.74 -4.50
CA SER A 10 -5.66 -28.00 -3.80
C SER A 10 -6.75 -28.33 -2.77
N ARG A 11 -7.67 -27.38 -2.53
CA ARG A 11 -8.84 -27.53 -1.63
C ARG A 11 -8.50 -28.12 -0.25
N PRO A 12 -7.48 -27.61 0.45
CA PRO A 12 -7.11 -28.13 1.75
C PRO A 12 -8.26 -27.95 2.75
N ALA A 13 -8.41 -28.91 3.68
CA ALA A 13 -9.54 -28.95 4.61
C ALA A 13 -9.71 -27.64 5.39
N GLN A 14 -8.61 -26.99 5.76
CA GLN A 14 -8.59 -25.71 6.47
C GLN A 14 -9.26 -24.57 5.66
N VAL A 15 -9.07 -24.55 4.34
CA VAL A 15 -9.70 -23.54 3.48
C VAL A 15 -11.17 -23.88 3.23
N ARG A 16 -11.52 -25.17 3.07
CA ARG A 16 -12.91 -25.63 2.92
C ARG A 16 -13.76 -25.33 4.16
N GLU A 17 -13.19 -25.48 5.35
CA GLU A 17 -13.83 -25.16 6.62
C GLU A 17 -14.27 -23.69 6.70
N VAL A 18 -13.40 -22.77 6.27
CA VAL A 18 -13.69 -21.33 6.23
C VAL A 18 -14.61 -20.96 5.06
N ALA A 19 -14.49 -21.64 3.93
CA ALA A 19 -15.38 -21.45 2.78
C ALA A 19 -16.83 -21.85 3.08
N LEU A 20 -17.08 -22.68 4.11
CA LEU A 20 -18.42 -23.16 4.48
C LEU A 20 -19.15 -23.78 3.27
N ASP A 21 -18.42 -24.60 2.52
CA ASP A 21 -18.86 -25.24 1.28
C ASP A 21 -19.85 -26.40 1.50
N ARG A 22 -20.03 -26.82 2.75
CA ARG A 22 -20.94 -27.91 3.16
C ARG A 22 -20.66 -29.22 2.43
N GLY A 23 -19.40 -29.45 2.05
CA GLY A 23 -18.96 -30.63 1.32
C GLY A 23 -19.18 -30.57 -0.20
N SER A 24 -19.72 -29.48 -0.74
CA SER A 24 -19.95 -29.31 -2.19
C SER A 24 -18.77 -28.60 -2.85
N ASP A 25 -18.13 -29.26 -3.81
CA ASP A 25 -17.03 -28.68 -4.59
C ASP A 25 -17.49 -27.52 -5.47
N GLU A 26 -18.69 -27.59 -6.06
CA GLU A 26 -19.26 -26.50 -6.86
C GLU A 26 -19.48 -25.24 -6.02
N ARG A 27 -19.94 -25.41 -4.78
CA ARG A 27 -20.10 -24.31 -3.84
C ARG A 27 -18.75 -23.74 -3.41
N TYR A 28 -17.75 -24.59 -3.19
CA TYR A 28 -16.40 -24.14 -2.89
C TYR A 28 -15.85 -23.28 -4.02
N ASP A 29 -15.90 -23.77 -5.26
CA ASP A 29 -15.37 -23.06 -6.43
C ASP A 29 -16.05 -21.69 -6.61
N THR A 30 -17.37 -21.63 -6.42
CA THR A 30 -18.14 -20.36 -6.46
C THR A 30 -17.67 -19.37 -5.39
N ILE A 31 -17.34 -19.85 -4.18
CA ILE A 31 -16.91 -19.01 -3.07
C ILE A 31 -15.46 -18.53 -3.28
N THR A 32 -14.59 -19.38 -3.84
CA THR A 32 -13.16 -19.07 -4.02
C THR A 32 -12.84 -18.36 -5.33
N GLU A 33 -13.75 -18.32 -6.31
CA GLU A 33 -13.53 -17.71 -7.63
C GLU A 33 -12.97 -16.27 -7.55
N GLY A 34 -13.55 -15.44 -6.67
CA GLY A 34 -13.08 -14.06 -6.49
C GLY A 34 -11.67 -13.97 -5.90
N LEU A 35 -11.32 -14.87 -4.99
CA LEU A 35 -9.97 -14.98 -4.42
C LEU A 35 -8.98 -15.44 -5.49
N GLU A 36 -9.34 -16.45 -6.29
CA GLU A 36 -8.50 -16.95 -7.38
C GLU A 36 -8.25 -15.88 -8.45
N SER A 37 -9.28 -15.12 -8.82
CA SER A 37 -9.16 -13.98 -9.74
C SER A 37 -8.19 -12.92 -9.19
N SER A 38 -8.30 -12.61 -7.90
CA SER A 38 -7.41 -11.65 -7.23
C SER A 38 -5.96 -12.16 -7.17
N LEU A 39 -5.76 -13.43 -6.83
CA LEU A 39 -4.43 -14.06 -6.80
C LEU A 39 -3.81 -14.15 -8.20
N ASN A 40 -4.60 -14.42 -9.24
CA ASN A 40 -4.12 -14.38 -10.62
C ASN A 40 -3.71 -12.97 -11.05
N SER A 41 -4.42 -11.95 -10.55
CA SER A 41 -4.08 -10.55 -10.80
C SER A 41 -2.78 -10.12 -10.13
N LEU A 42 -2.49 -10.64 -8.93
CA LEU A 42 -1.31 -10.30 -8.14
C LEU A 42 -0.07 -11.13 -8.47
N CYS A 43 -0.25 -12.41 -8.80
CA CYS A 43 0.83 -13.39 -8.93
C CYS A 43 1.02 -13.92 -10.37
N GLY A 44 0.41 -13.30 -11.37
CA GLY A 44 0.37 -13.84 -12.74
C GLY A 44 0.05 -12.81 -13.82
N ALA A 45 -0.64 -13.25 -14.88
CA ALA A 45 -0.87 -12.49 -16.10
C ALA A 45 -1.95 -11.38 -16.01
N GLY A 46 -2.37 -10.99 -14.80
CA GLY A 46 -3.38 -9.93 -14.64
C GLY A 46 -2.77 -8.53 -14.57
N VAL A 47 -3.57 -7.57 -14.10
CA VAL A 47 -3.28 -6.13 -14.19
C VAL A 47 -2.00 -5.67 -13.48
N PHE A 48 -1.49 -6.44 -12.52
CA PHE A 48 -0.25 -6.12 -11.83
C PHE A 48 0.98 -6.88 -12.35
N GLY A 49 0.76 -7.81 -13.29
CA GLY A 49 1.80 -8.62 -13.90
C GLY A 49 2.72 -9.27 -12.85
N ASP A 50 4.03 -9.10 -13.07
CA ASP A 50 5.07 -9.67 -12.21
C ASP A 50 5.55 -8.74 -11.08
N MET A 51 4.97 -7.55 -10.93
CA MET A 51 5.52 -6.51 -10.05
C MET A 51 5.58 -6.95 -8.58
N PHE A 52 4.52 -7.60 -8.09
CA PHE A 52 4.42 -8.05 -6.69
C PHE A 52 4.69 -9.56 -6.52
N SER A 53 4.97 -10.28 -7.60
CA SER A 53 5.05 -11.75 -7.61
C SER A 53 6.46 -12.29 -7.30
N LYS A 54 7.45 -11.40 -7.19
CA LYS A 54 8.88 -11.73 -7.02
C LYS A 54 9.45 -11.03 -5.80
N ALA A 55 10.48 -11.64 -5.20
CA ALA A 55 11.23 -10.99 -4.14
C ALA A 55 11.89 -9.71 -4.65
N SER A 56 11.86 -8.65 -3.84
CA SER A 56 12.60 -7.43 -4.16
C SER A 56 14.09 -7.74 -4.28
N THR A 57 14.71 -7.27 -5.35
CA THR A 57 16.16 -7.38 -5.58
C THR A 57 16.96 -6.35 -4.78
N HIS A 58 16.29 -5.30 -4.29
CA HIS A 58 16.89 -4.23 -3.50
C HIS A 58 16.31 -4.24 -2.09
N LYS A 59 17.19 -4.02 -1.11
CA LYS A 59 16.82 -3.88 0.29
C LYS A 59 16.73 -2.41 0.64
N ILE A 60 15.80 -2.10 1.54
CA ILE A 60 15.68 -0.76 2.11
C ILE A 60 16.79 -0.60 3.15
N ASP A 61 17.56 0.47 3.02
CA ASP A 61 18.57 0.88 3.98
C ASP A 61 18.11 2.17 4.66
N ALA A 62 17.74 2.06 5.94
CA ALA A 62 17.23 3.19 6.72
C ALA A 62 18.32 4.22 7.08
N THR A 63 19.59 3.91 6.85
CA THR A 63 20.72 4.77 7.23
C THR A 63 21.05 5.83 6.17
N THR A 64 20.47 5.72 4.97
CA THR A 64 20.73 6.63 3.86
C THR A 64 19.43 7.19 3.27
N PRO A 65 19.46 8.38 2.63
CA PRO A 65 18.30 8.88 1.90
C PRO A 65 17.95 7.97 0.73
N MET A 66 16.66 7.66 0.57
CA MET A 66 16.19 6.78 -0.50
C MET A 66 14.91 7.30 -1.15
N ALA A 67 14.65 6.86 -2.38
CA ALA A 67 13.43 7.13 -3.11
C ALA A 67 12.93 5.88 -3.84
N PHE A 68 11.62 5.72 -3.93
CA PHE A 68 10.99 4.76 -4.81
C PHE A 68 10.69 5.43 -6.15
N ASP A 69 11.33 4.98 -7.21
CA ASP A 69 11.12 5.51 -8.57
C ASP A 69 10.02 4.72 -9.28
N LEU A 70 8.90 5.39 -9.56
CA LEU A 70 7.75 4.84 -10.28
C LEU A 70 7.68 5.34 -11.73
N SER A 71 8.71 6.04 -12.23
CA SER A 71 8.73 6.64 -13.57
C SER A 71 8.51 5.66 -14.73
N ARG A 72 8.71 4.36 -14.48
CA ARG A 72 8.49 3.29 -15.46
C ARG A 72 7.03 2.82 -15.56
N ILE A 73 6.17 3.21 -14.63
CA ILE A 73 4.74 2.89 -14.64
C ILE A 73 4.01 4.00 -15.40
N SER A 74 3.18 3.64 -16.37
CA SER A 74 2.47 4.64 -17.16
C SER A 74 1.45 5.40 -16.31
N GLN A 75 1.29 6.69 -16.60
CA GLN A 75 0.25 7.51 -15.94
C GLN A 75 -1.18 7.05 -16.26
N ALA A 76 -1.36 6.26 -17.34
CA ALA A 76 -2.65 5.65 -17.67
C ALA A 76 -2.99 4.46 -16.75
N GLU A 77 -2.00 3.82 -16.13
CA GLU A 77 -2.16 2.64 -15.26
C GLU A 77 -2.43 3.06 -13.81
N ASN A 78 -3.52 3.79 -13.59
CA ASN A 78 -3.83 4.40 -12.29
C ASN A 78 -3.88 3.38 -11.14
N ASP A 79 -4.51 2.22 -11.33
CA ASP A 79 -4.67 1.23 -10.27
C ASP A 79 -3.33 0.57 -9.91
N LEU A 80 -2.50 0.25 -10.91
CA LEU A 80 -1.15 -0.28 -10.70
C LEU A 80 -0.27 0.75 -9.99
N ARG A 81 -0.33 2.02 -10.39
CA ARG A 81 0.45 3.10 -9.77
C ARG A 81 0.04 3.31 -8.31
N ALA A 82 -1.25 3.36 -8.03
CA ALA A 82 -1.77 3.49 -6.67
C ALA A 82 -1.39 2.30 -5.78
N ALA A 83 -1.54 1.06 -6.28
CA ALA A 83 -1.12 -0.14 -5.57
C ALA A 83 0.39 -0.12 -5.26
N THR A 84 1.21 0.32 -6.22
CA THR A 84 2.66 0.44 -6.06
C THR A 84 3.03 1.50 -5.03
N LEU A 85 2.41 2.68 -5.09
CA LEU A 85 2.62 3.74 -4.10
C LEU A 85 2.28 3.25 -2.69
N MET A 86 1.12 2.60 -2.52
CA MET A 86 0.71 2.02 -1.24
C MET A 86 1.71 0.98 -0.71
N ALA A 87 2.21 0.10 -1.59
CA ALA A 87 3.22 -0.89 -1.22
C ALA A 87 4.55 -0.22 -0.79
N CYS A 88 5.02 0.76 -1.56
CA CYS A 88 6.22 1.53 -1.26
C CYS A 88 6.12 2.28 0.07
N TRP A 89 4.99 2.94 0.33
CA TRP A 89 4.74 3.64 1.59
C TRP A 89 4.68 2.67 2.76
N SER A 90 4.01 1.53 2.59
CA SER A 90 3.93 0.49 3.62
C SER A 90 5.32 -0.05 3.98
N ALA A 91 6.17 -0.30 2.98
CA ALA A 91 7.54 -0.76 3.21
C ALA A 91 8.40 0.31 3.90
N GLY A 92 8.26 1.58 3.50
CA GLY A 92 8.93 2.72 4.14
C GLY A 92 8.53 2.87 5.61
N PHE A 93 7.23 2.88 5.91
CA PHE A 93 6.74 2.97 7.29
C PHE A 93 7.08 1.75 8.13
N GLY A 94 7.04 0.55 7.56
CA GLY A 94 7.50 -0.67 8.24
C GLY A 94 8.98 -0.60 8.62
N THR A 95 9.81 0.03 7.79
CA THR A 95 11.23 0.24 8.07
C THR A 95 11.42 1.24 9.22
N VAL A 96 10.71 2.37 9.18
CA VAL A 96 10.75 3.37 10.27
C VAL A 96 10.29 2.75 11.60
N THR A 97 9.21 1.98 11.56
CA THR A 97 8.69 1.23 12.72
C THR A 97 9.76 0.30 13.28
N THR A 98 10.37 -0.51 12.42
CA THR A 98 11.40 -1.47 12.82
C THR A 98 12.63 -0.77 13.40
N SER A 99 13.09 0.32 12.78
CA SER A 99 14.22 1.12 13.27
C SER A 99 13.92 1.70 14.66
N ASN A 100 12.71 2.24 14.87
CA ASN A 100 12.31 2.75 16.17
C ASN A 100 12.28 1.66 17.25
N MET A 101 11.72 0.49 16.95
CA MET A 101 11.70 -0.65 17.87
C MET A 101 13.12 -1.10 18.23
N LEU A 102 14.01 -1.22 17.25
CA LEU A 102 15.42 -1.56 17.48
C LEU A 102 16.13 -0.51 18.34
N ALA A 103 15.79 0.78 18.19
CA ALA A 103 16.34 1.85 19.00
C ALA A 103 15.75 1.90 20.42
N ASP A 104 14.48 1.49 20.60
CA ASP A 104 13.86 1.31 21.93
C ASP A 104 14.56 0.20 22.72
N ASP A 105 14.93 -0.89 22.04
CA ASP A 105 15.68 -2.01 22.62
C ASP A 105 17.20 -1.73 22.73
N GLY A 106 17.67 -0.56 22.30
CA GLY A 106 19.09 -0.17 22.36
C GLY A 106 20.02 -0.91 21.39
N VAL A 107 19.46 -1.62 20.40
CA VAL A 107 20.22 -2.35 19.36
C VAL A 107 20.90 -1.39 18.39
N ILE A 108 20.22 -0.30 18.04
CA ILE A 108 20.75 0.78 17.20
C ILE A 108 20.54 2.14 17.86
N GLU A 109 21.25 3.17 17.37
CA GLU A 109 20.97 4.54 17.78
C GLU A 109 19.64 5.04 17.20
N ARG A 110 18.93 5.90 17.95
CA ARG A 110 17.69 6.52 17.50
C ARG A 110 17.91 7.36 16.25
N GLN A 111 17.27 6.99 15.15
CA GLN A 111 17.28 7.75 13.92
C GLN A 111 16.09 8.71 13.85
N ARG A 112 16.26 9.82 13.12
CA ARG A 112 15.17 10.76 12.80
C ARG A 112 14.79 10.59 11.34
N PHE A 113 13.50 10.36 11.09
CA PHE A 113 13.00 10.13 9.75
C PHE A 113 12.18 11.31 9.24
N LEU A 114 12.35 11.61 7.96
CA LEU A 114 11.45 12.47 7.18
C LEU A 114 10.89 11.64 6.03
N VAL A 115 9.59 11.38 6.05
CA VAL A 115 8.91 10.62 5.00
C VAL A 115 8.18 11.58 4.07
N ILE A 116 8.45 11.48 2.77
CA ILE A 116 7.78 12.25 1.74
C ILE A 116 6.84 11.32 0.97
N LEU A 117 5.55 11.58 1.05
CA LEU A 117 4.51 10.87 0.33
C LEU A 117 4.06 11.73 -0.85
N ASP A 118 4.65 11.48 -2.02
CA ASP A 118 4.27 12.13 -3.27
C ASP A 118 3.14 11.37 -3.99
N GLU A 119 2.43 12.04 -4.90
CA GLU A 119 1.35 11.46 -5.71
C GLU A 119 0.14 10.96 -4.90
N LEU A 120 -0.10 11.57 -3.72
CA LEU A 120 -1.20 11.19 -2.83
C LEU A 120 -2.55 11.20 -3.55
N TRP A 121 -2.76 12.19 -4.41
CA TRP A 121 -3.97 12.36 -5.19
C TRP A 121 -4.32 11.14 -6.05
N ASN A 122 -3.32 10.51 -6.67
CA ASN A 122 -3.55 9.40 -7.57
C ASN A 122 -3.99 8.16 -6.80
N THR A 123 -3.35 7.96 -5.66
CA THR A 123 -3.67 6.85 -4.76
C THR A 123 -5.08 6.98 -4.21
N LEU A 124 -5.48 8.18 -3.76
CA LEU A 124 -6.84 8.43 -3.24
C LEU A 124 -7.94 8.25 -4.31
N ALA A 125 -7.61 8.29 -5.60
CA ALA A 125 -8.56 8.11 -6.69
C ALA A 125 -8.76 6.63 -7.12
N ALA A 126 -7.94 5.72 -6.59
CA ALA A 126 -7.89 4.31 -7.01
C ALA A 126 -9.12 3.50 -6.57
N GLY A 127 -9.76 3.86 -5.45
CA GLY A 127 -11.00 3.19 -5.05
C GLY A 127 -11.44 3.48 -3.61
N PRO A 128 -12.61 2.96 -3.23
CA PRO A 128 -13.15 3.08 -1.88
C PRO A 128 -12.19 2.50 -0.83
N GLY A 129 -12.09 3.15 0.33
CA GLY A 129 -11.31 2.65 1.48
C GLY A 129 -9.80 2.90 1.41
N ILE A 130 -9.27 3.38 0.28
CA ILE A 130 -7.85 3.77 0.18
C ILE A 130 -7.52 4.95 1.09
N VAL A 131 -8.48 5.87 1.28
CA VAL A 131 -8.35 7.00 2.22
C VAL A 131 -8.10 6.50 3.64
N ASP A 132 -8.87 5.49 4.08
CA ASP A 132 -8.71 4.90 5.41
C ASP A 132 -7.38 4.16 5.57
N GLN A 133 -6.90 3.50 4.51
CA GLN A 133 -5.57 2.87 4.51
C GLN A 133 -4.43 3.89 4.61
N VAL A 134 -4.48 4.97 3.83
CA VAL A 134 -3.51 6.06 3.92
C VAL A 134 -3.53 6.69 5.32
N ASN A 135 -4.73 6.92 5.87
CA ASN A 135 -4.88 7.43 7.23
C ASN A 135 -4.26 6.48 8.26
N ALA A 136 -4.49 5.17 8.15
CA ALA A 136 -3.92 4.17 9.05
C ALA A 136 -2.38 4.16 8.99
N LEU A 137 -1.81 4.12 7.78
CA LEU A 137 -0.36 4.13 7.57
C LEU A 137 0.32 5.37 8.17
N THR A 138 -0.34 6.52 8.06
CA THR A 138 0.27 7.81 8.46
C THR A 138 0.01 8.17 9.92
N ARG A 139 -1.01 7.57 10.54
CA ARG A 139 -1.32 7.79 11.96
C ARG A 139 -0.24 7.25 12.90
N LEU A 140 0.39 6.13 12.56
CA LEU A 140 1.45 5.50 13.38
C LEU A 140 2.67 6.41 13.61
N ASN A 141 2.87 7.44 12.77
CA ASN A 141 4.06 8.29 12.81
C ASN A 141 4.03 9.42 13.84
N ARG A 142 2.86 9.78 14.38
CA ARG A 142 2.77 10.90 15.35
C ARG A 142 3.32 10.55 16.72
N GLU A 143 3.27 9.28 17.09
CA GLU A 143 3.78 8.81 18.37
C GLU A 143 5.31 8.72 18.38
N TRP A 144 5.95 8.58 17.20
CA TRP A 144 7.38 8.32 17.09
C TRP A 144 8.23 9.47 16.51
N GLY A 145 7.67 10.68 16.45
CA GLY A 145 8.45 11.87 16.08
C GLY A 145 8.96 11.88 14.63
N VAL A 146 8.24 11.22 13.72
CA VAL A 146 8.59 11.15 12.29
C VAL A 146 8.02 12.38 11.58
N GLY A 147 8.88 13.15 10.91
CA GLY A 147 8.44 14.23 10.04
C GLY A 147 7.75 13.65 8.81
N GLN A 148 6.60 14.21 8.41
CA GLN A 148 5.89 13.75 7.23
C GLN A 148 5.51 14.92 6.34
N ILE A 149 5.82 14.78 5.05
CA ILE A 149 5.40 15.70 3.98
C ILE A 149 4.50 14.92 3.04
N MET A 150 3.32 15.47 2.75
CA MET A 150 2.41 14.93 1.74
C MET A 150 2.35 15.91 0.57
N ALA A 151 2.68 15.45 -0.63
CA ALA A 151 2.64 16.23 -1.85
C ALA A 151 1.47 15.80 -2.74
N SER A 152 0.77 16.80 -3.28
CA SER A 152 -0.36 16.66 -4.20
C SER A 152 -0.28 17.73 -5.27
N HIS A 153 -0.82 17.48 -6.47
CA HIS A 153 -0.73 18.42 -7.59
C HIS A 153 -1.66 19.63 -7.42
N THR A 154 -2.83 19.43 -6.80
CA THR A 154 -3.73 20.51 -6.41
C THR A 154 -4.48 20.21 -5.10
N PRO A 155 -4.84 21.23 -4.29
CA PRO A 155 -5.71 21.04 -3.12
C PRO A 155 -7.11 20.49 -3.44
N SER A 156 -7.55 20.62 -4.70
CA SER A 156 -8.79 20.03 -5.23
C SER A 156 -8.71 18.53 -5.44
N ASP A 157 -7.52 17.95 -5.57
CA ASP A 157 -7.37 16.51 -5.76
C ASP A 157 -7.82 15.74 -4.51
N LEU A 158 -7.66 16.33 -3.34
CA LEU A 158 -8.21 15.83 -2.07
C LEU A 158 -9.75 15.81 -2.04
N LYS A 159 -10.43 16.45 -3.01
CA LYS A 159 -11.89 16.46 -3.18
C LYS A 159 -12.38 15.45 -4.22
N ALA A 160 -11.48 14.87 -5.02
CA ALA A 160 -11.79 13.94 -6.11
C ALA A 160 -11.96 12.47 -5.64
N VAL A 161 -12.01 12.26 -4.32
CA VAL A 161 -12.38 10.97 -3.72
C VAL A 161 -13.76 10.57 -4.27
N LYS A 162 -13.82 9.39 -4.90
CA LYS A 162 -15.01 8.94 -5.63
C LYS A 162 -16.20 8.64 -4.71
N ASP A 163 -15.93 8.11 -3.51
CA ASP A 163 -16.94 7.70 -2.53
C ASP A 163 -17.38 8.87 -1.61
N GLU A 164 -18.69 9.01 -1.38
CA GLU A 164 -19.25 10.01 -0.46
C GLU A 164 -18.85 9.75 1.00
N ALA A 165 -18.74 8.48 1.41
CA ALA A 165 -18.36 8.11 2.76
C ALA A 165 -16.93 8.56 3.11
N ASP A 166 -16.04 8.52 2.13
CA ASP A 166 -14.63 8.85 2.29
C ASP A 166 -14.35 10.37 2.20
N ARG A 167 -15.26 11.16 1.62
CA ARG A 167 -15.13 12.64 1.55
C ARG A 167 -15.09 13.32 2.93
N GLY A 168 -15.78 12.75 3.92
CA GLY A 168 -15.87 13.30 5.28
C GLY A 168 -14.69 12.98 6.20
N ARG A 169 -13.89 11.94 5.88
CA ARG A 169 -12.82 11.40 6.75
C ARG A 169 -11.43 11.98 6.47
N ARG A 170 -11.43 13.18 5.88
CA ARG A 170 -10.24 13.88 5.40
C ARG A 170 -9.13 13.90 6.46
N THR A 171 -7.92 13.57 6.01
CA THR A 171 -6.64 13.56 6.71
C THR A 171 -6.48 14.77 7.64
N ARG A 172 -6.87 14.62 8.92
CA ARG A 172 -6.60 15.63 9.95
C ARG A 172 -5.16 15.48 10.43
N GLY A 173 -4.25 16.27 9.85
CA GLY A 173 -3.02 16.74 10.50
C GLY A 173 -1.67 16.36 9.88
N GLY A 174 -1.58 16.29 8.55
CA GLY A 174 -0.30 16.44 7.84
C GLY A 174 -0.12 17.91 7.40
N ALA A 175 1.12 18.40 7.38
CA ALA A 175 1.42 19.65 6.69
C ALA A 175 1.44 19.38 5.17
N SER A 176 0.48 19.95 4.44
CA SER A 176 0.45 19.89 2.97
C SER A 176 1.33 21.00 2.41
N VAL A 177 2.36 20.63 1.64
CA VAL A 177 3.19 21.60 0.92
C VAL A 177 2.86 21.49 -0.56
N ASP A 178 2.40 22.60 -1.14
CA ASP A 178 2.22 22.72 -2.59
C ASP A 178 3.60 22.91 -3.24
N VAL A 179 4.10 21.87 -3.90
CA VAL A 179 5.44 21.83 -4.51
C VAL A 179 5.57 22.89 -5.62
N ARG A 180 4.47 23.40 -6.21
CA ARG A 180 4.53 24.49 -7.20
C ARG A 180 4.94 25.82 -6.58
N LYS A 181 4.76 26.03 -5.27
CA LYS A 181 5.19 27.26 -4.56
C LYS A 181 6.66 27.27 -4.17
N LEU A 182 7.37 26.15 -4.30
CA LEU A 182 8.80 26.05 -3.97
C LEU A 182 9.73 26.37 -5.16
N ARG A 183 9.17 26.67 -6.33
CA ARG A 183 9.90 27.13 -7.53
C ARG A 183 9.86 28.65 -7.69
N GLY A 184 10.04 29.38 -6.59
CA GLY A 184 10.22 30.84 -6.56
C GLY A 184 11.69 31.22 -6.52
#